data_AF-A0A257A848-F1
#
_entry.id   AF-A0A257A848-F1
#
_cell.length_a   1.000
_cell.length_b   1.000
_cell.length_c   1.000
_cell.angle_alpha   90.00
_cell.angle_beta   90.00
_cell.angle_gamma   90.00
#
_symmetry.space_group_name_H-M   'P 1'
#
loop_
_entity.id
_entity.type
_entity.pdbx_description
1 polymer ?
#
loop_
_entity_poly.entity_id
_entity_poly.type
_entity_poly.pdbx_seq_one_letter_code
_entity_poly.pdbx_strand_id
1 'polypeptide(L)'
;MIDLGITLLIIALALWISLVGYVIFRPKLSRREELSGGLPVLARYEEEWSRRMKNPYRKEALRDWDIKLIRKISLRGEAALEDIIAELGEISPVIGERIKRLEARGYIVKSPSGSYIVTEEGRRFLEMMKEKEWYRRKEREILENM
;
A
#
# COMPACT_ATOMS: atom_id res chain seq x y z
N MET A 1 14.60 -39.73 -46.79
CA MET A 1 13.14 -39.70 -46.47
C MET A 1 12.84 -39.85 -44.98
N ILE A 2 13.74 -40.45 -44.16
CA ILE A 2 13.57 -40.58 -42.70
C ILE A 2 13.87 -39.26 -41.96
N ASP A 3 14.72 -38.39 -42.52
CA ASP A 3 15.17 -37.16 -41.86
C ASP A 3 14.07 -36.10 -41.66
N LEU A 4 13.11 -36.03 -42.59
CA LEU A 4 12.04 -35.05 -42.56
C LEU A 4 11.00 -35.36 -41.46
N GLY A 5 10.74 -36.65 -41.23
CA GLY A 5 9.89 -37.11 -40.13
C GLY A 5 10.53 -36.86 -38.77
N ILE A 6 11.83 -37.14 -38.64
CA ILE A 6 12.57 -36.94 -37.38
C ILE A 6 12.67 -35.45 -37.03
N THR A 7 12.94 -34.59 -38.01
CA THR A 7 13.02 -33.14 -37.81
C THR A 7 11.68 -32.54 -37.39
N LEU A 8 10.57 -32.94 -38.01
CA LEU A 8 9.22 -32.54 -37.59
C LEU A 8 8.91 -32.97 -36.16
N LEU A 9 9.34 -34.17 -35.76
CA LEU A 9 9.08 -34.71 -34.43
C LEU A 9 9.86 -33.95 -33.35
N ILE A 10 11.10 -33.56 -33.63
CA ILE A 10 11.91 -32.72 -32.74
C ILE A 10 11.31 -31.33 -32.57
N ILE A 11 10.81 -30.71 -33.67
CA ILE A 11 10.16 -29.40 -33.62
C ILE A 11 8.87 -29.46 -32.81
N ALA A 12 8.05 -30.50 -33.01
CA ALA A 12 6.82 -30.70 -32.26
C ALA A 12 7.10 -30.88 -30.75
N LEU A 13 8.14 -31.65 -30.40
CA LEU A 13 8.56 -31.84 -29.01
C LEU A 13 9.04 -30.53 -28.38
N ALA A 14 9.83 -29.73 -29.10
CA ALA A 14 10.33 -28.45 -28.63
C ALA A 14 9.19 -27.45 -28.37
N LEU A 15 8.20 -27.38 -29.27
CA LEU A 15 7.01 -26.56 -29.09
C LEU A 15 6.18 -27.01 -27.88
N TRP A 16 6.04 -28.32 -27.68
CA TRP A 16 5.31 -28.87 -26.54
C TRP A 16 5.99 -28.55 -25.21
N ILE A 17 7.31 -28.75 -25.12
CA ILE A 17 8.10 -28.38 -23.94
C ILE A 17 8.04 -26.88 -23.68
N SER A 18 8.08 -26.05 -24.72
CA SER A 18 7.91 -24.60 -24.58
C SER A 18 6.53 -24.22 -24.05
N LEU A 19 5.47 -24.86 -24.53
CA LEU A 19 4.10 -24.61 -24.09
C LEU A 19 3.90 -25.05 -22.63
N VAL A 20 4.37 -26.25 -22.28
CA VAL A 20 4.31 -26.78 -20.90
C VAL A 20 5.16 -25.93 -19.97
N GLY A 21 6.36 -25.53 -20.41
CA GLY A 21 7.22 -24.58 -19.72
C GLY A 21 6.49 -23.27 -19.45
N TYR A 22 5.81 -22.68 -20.44
CA TYR A 22 5.04 -21.45 -20.27
C TYR A 22 3.84 -21.59 -19.31
N VAL A 23 3.19 -22.75 -19.27
CA VAL A 23 2.06 -23.00 -18.36
C VAL A 23 2.53 -23.20 -16.92
N ILE A 24 3.64 -23.94 -16.71
CA ILE A 24 4.17 -24.27 -15.38
C ILE A 24 4.99 -23.11 -14.81
N PHE A 25 5.90 -22.55 -15.61
CA PHE A 25 6.48 -21.25 -15.34
C PHE A 25 5.49 -20.19 -15.78
N ARG A 26 4.41 -20.00 -15.02
CA ARG A 26 3.82 -18.66 -14.95
C ARG A 26 4.92 -17.77 -14.37
N PRO A 27 5.62 -16.91 -15.14
CA PRO A 27 6.30 -15.81 -14.50
C PRO A 27 5.24 -15.13 -13.63
N LYS A 28 5.58 -14.79 -12.39
CA LYS A 28 4.83 -13.80 -11.61
C LYS A 28 4.93 -12.45 -12.35
N LEU A 29 4.37 -12.36 -13.55
CA LEU A 29 3.90 -11.13 -14.13
C LEU A 29 2.72 -10.75 -13.24
N SER A 30 3.03 -9.90 -12.29
CA SER A 30 2.14 -9.11 -11.46
C SER A 30 1.22 -8.28 -12.35
N ARG A 31 0.33 -8.94 -13.10
CA ARG A 31 -0.62 -8.32 -14.00
C ARG A 31 -2.02 -8.68 -13.51
N ARG A 32 -2.32 -8.17 -12.31
CA ARG A 32 -3.63 -8.22 -11.69
C ARG A 32 -4.10 -6.82 -11.28
N GLU A 33 -3.74 -5.81 -12.06
CA GLU A 33 -4.07 -4.39 -11.80
C GLU A 33 -4.91 -3.72 -12.89
N GLU A 34 -5.44 -4.45 -13.88
CA GLU A 34 -6.24 -3.84 -14.95
C GLU A 34 -7.77 -3.95 -14.74
N LEU A 35 -8.25 -4.24 -13.52
CA LEU A 35 -9.70 -4.25 -13.22
C LEU A 35 -10.15 -3.15 -12.24
N SER A 36 -9.25 -2.25 -11.84
CA SER A 36 -9.63 -1.00 -11.19
C SER A 36 -9.49 0.09 -12.24
N GLY A 37 -10.61 0.61 -12.73
CA GLY A 37 -10.68 1.78 -13.61
C GLY A 37 -10.28 3.08 -12.90
N GLY A 38 -9.20 3.07 -12.12
CA GLY A 38 -8.59 4.23 -11.51
C GLY A 38 -7.40 4.67 -12.35
N LEU A 39 -7.34 5.96 -12.67
CA LEU A 39 -6.29 6.57 -13.49
C LEU A 39 -4.87 6.04 -13.17
N PRO A 40 -4.03 5.80 -14.19
CA PRO A 40 -2.68 5.21 -14.06
C PRO A 40 -1.71 6.01 -13.17
N VAL A 41 -2.09 7.23 -12.80
CA VAL A 41 -1.30 8.12 -11.92
C VAL A 41 -1.29 7.60 -10.47
N LEU A 42 -2.41 7.09 -9.95
CA LEU A 42 -2.48 6.61 -8.56
C LEU A 42 -1.72 5.30 -8.37
N ALA A 43 -1.84 4.37 -9.33
CA ALA A 43 -1.11 3.11 -9.32
C ALA A 43 0.41 3.34 -9.41
N ARG A 44 0.85 4.21 -10.33
CA ARG A 44 2.28 4.56 -10.49
C ARG A 44 2.85 5.22 -9.24
N TYR A 45 2.09 6.09 -8.57
CA TYR A 45 2.52 6.74 -7.33
C TYR A 45 2.57 5.76 -6.15
N GLU A 46 1.60 4.85 -6.03
CA GLU A 46 1.63 3.77 -5.02
C GLU A 46 2.82 2.83 -5.24
N GLU A 47 3.16 2.48 -6.47
CA GLU A 47 4.33 1.67 -6.81
C GLU A 47 5.66 2.39 -6.50
N GLU A 48 5.81 3.66 -6.91
CA GLU A 48 7.03 4.43 -6.65
C GLU A 48 7.28 4.63 -5.16
N TRP A 49 6.24 4.91 -4.39
CA TRP A 49 6.32 5.08 -2.96
C TRP A 49 6.58 3.75 -2.23
N SER A 50 5.93 2.66 -2.67
CA SER A 50 6.18 1.31 -2.15
C SER A 50 7.59 0.80 -2.47
N ARG A 51 8.17 1.20 -3.61
CA ARG A 51 9.58 0.91 -3.95
C ARG A 51 10.56 1.77 -3.14
N ARG A 52 10.21 3.01 -2.80
CA ARG A 52 11.07 3.94 -2.05
C ARG A 52 11.13 3.61 -0.56
N MET A 53 10.08 3.06 0.02
CA MET A 53 10.05 2.62 1.43
C MET A 53 10.23 1.10 1.56
N LYS A 54 11.44 0.65 1.91
CA LYS A 54 11.78 -0.75 2.23
C LYS A 54 11.14 -1.23 3.56
N ASN A 55 9.90 -0.88 3.89
CA ASN A 55 9.27 -1.31 5.13
C ASN A 55 8.42 -2.58 4.92
N PRO A 56 8.83 -3.76 5.43
CA PRO A 56 8.08 -5.02 5.27
C PRO A 56 6.70 -5.02 5.96
N TYR A 57 6.46 -4.09 6.90
CA TYR A 57 5.21 -3.98 7.67
C TYR A 57 4.08 -3.26 6.90
N ARG A 58 4.29 -2.89 5.64
CA ARG A 58 3.32 -2.17 4.81
C ARG A 58 2.29 -3.05 4.09
N LYS A 59 2.39 -4.39 4.21
CA LYS A 59 1.47 -5.33 3.54
C LYS A 59 0.02 -5.24 4.02
N GLU A 60 -0.22 -4.80 5.25
CA GLU A 60 -1.56 -4.48 5.73
C GLU A 60 -1.94 -3.05 5.33
N ALA A 61 -3.13 -2.84 4.78
CA ALA A 61 -3.63 -1.49 4.56
C ALA A 61 -3.87 -0.78 5.90
N LEU A 62 -3.43 0.47 6.04
CA LEU A 62 -3.90 1.29 7.17
C LEU A 62 -5.39 1.57 6.98
N ARG A 63 -6.14 1.50 8.07
CA ARG A 63 -7.58 1.83 8.07
C ARG A 63 -7.77 3.33 8.31
N ASP A 64 -8.95 3.83 7.96
CA ASP A 64 -9.31 5.25 8.17
C ASP A 64 -9.12 5.70 9.63
N TRP A 65 -9.38 4.80 10.57
CA TRP A 65 -9.16 5.04 11.99
C TRP A 65 -7.68 5.20 12.38
N ASP A 66 -6.78 4.47 11.73
CA ASP A 66 -5.33 4.62 11.94
C ASP A 66 -4.86 5.98 11.39
N ILE A 67 -5.41 6.40 10.23
CA ILE A 67 -5.14 7.71 9.62
C ILE A 67 -5.67 8.85 10.49
N LYS A 68 -6.86 8.68 11.08
CA LYS A 68 -7.46 9.65 12.01
C LYS A 68 -6.58 9.86 13.25
N LEU A 69 -6.05 8.77 13.81
CA LEU A 69 -5.16 8.82 14.97
C LEU A 69 -3.88 9.61 14.67
N ILE A 70 -3.15 9.25 13.61
CA ILE A 70 -1.90 9.96 13.26
C ILE A 70 -2.15 11.43 12.91
N ARG A 71 -3.28 11.76 12.25
CA ARG A 71 -3.65 13.16 11.98
C ARG A 71 -3.86 13.96 13.27
N LYS A 72 -4.49 13.36 14.30
CA LYS A 72 -4.66 14.01 15.62
C LYS A 72 -3.33 14.23 16.33
N ILE A 73 -2.47 13.22 16.38
CA ILE A 73 -1.13 13.36 16.97
C ILE A 73 -0.34 14.46 16.24
N SER A 74 -0.42 14.50 14.90
CA SER A 74 0.25 15.53 14.10
C SER A 74 -0.23 16.95 14.39
N LEU A 75 -1.51 17.14 14.73
CA LEU A 75 -2.08 18.45 15.03
C LEU A 75 -1.66 18.98 16.40
N ARG A 76 -1.53 18.09 17.39
CA ARG A 76 -1.05 18.46 18.73
C ARG A 76 0.48 18.56 18.82
N GLY A 77 1.19 17.94 17.89
CA GLY A 77 2.65 17.80 17.92
C GLY A 77 3.10 16.64 18.81
N GLU A 78 2.60 16.61 20.05
CA GLU A 78 2.81 15.53 21.02
C GLU A 78 1.48 15.17 21.70
N ALA A 79 1.20 13.87 21.87
CA ALA A 79 -0.07 13.40 22.44
C ALA A 79 0.12 12.23 23.42
N ALA A 80 -0.36 12.39 24.65
CA ALA A 80 -0.37 11.32 25.64
C ALA A 80 -1.44 10.26 25.29
N LEU A 81 -1.28 9.04 25.80
CA LEU A 81 -2.23 7.95 25.53
C LEU A 81 -3.62 8.29 26.08
N GLU A 82 -3.67 8.90 27.26
CA GLU A 82 -4.90 9.30 27.96
C GLU A 82 -5.67 10.35 27.15
N ASP A 83 -4.96 11.32 26.57
CA ASP A 83 -5.54 12.34 25.68
C ASP A 83 -6.12 11.71 24.42
N ILE A 84 -5.40 10.76 23.83
CA ILE A 84 -5.84 10.04 22.63
C ILE A 84 -7.12 9.25 22.93
N ILE A 85 -7.20 8.58 24.09
CA ILE A 85 -8.38 7.82 24.53
C ILE A 85 -9.56 8.76 24.74
N ALA A 86 -9.36 9.86 25.48
CA ALA A 86 -10.41 10.82 25.78
C ALA A 86 -10.99 11.45 24.50
N GLU A 87 -10.15 11.75 23.51
CA GLU A 87 -10.56 12.45 22.29
C GLU A 87 -11.19 11.51 21.23
N LEU A 88 -10.80 10.24 21.21
CA LEU A 88 -11.39 9.26 20.30
C LEU A 88 -12.65 8.62 20.87
N GLY A 89 -12.83 8.63 22.20
CA GLY A 89 -13.96 7.98 22.86
C GLY A 89 -13.95 6.46 22.67
N GLU A 90 -12.79 5.88 22.40
CA GLU A 90 -12.62 4.46 22.11
C GLU A 90 -11.92 3.72 23.25
N ILE A 91 -12.11 2.41 23.31
CA ILE A 91 -11.55 1.56 24.37
C ILE A 91 -10.02 1.44 24.17
N SER A 92 -9.27 1.62 25.26
CA SER A 92 -7.80 1.62 25.31
C SER A 92 -7.09 0.49 24.53
N PRO A 93 -7.53 -0.79 24.55
CA PRO A 93 -6.85 -1.86 23.81
C PRO A 93 -6.86 -1.67 22.28
N VAL A 94 -7.95 -1.13 21.75
CA VAL A 94 -8.10 -0.86 20.30
C VAL A 94 -7.11 0.23 19.88
N ILE A 95 -6.97 1.26 20.71
CA ILE A 95 -6.01 2.35 20.48
C ILE A 95 -4.57 1.82 20.57
N GLY A 96 -4.28 0.95 21.54
CA GLY A 96 -2.96 0.34 21.71
C GLY A 96 -2.51 -0.46 20.47
N GLU A 97 -3.41 -1.24 19.85
CA GLU A 97 -3.09 -1.93 18.60
C GLU A 97 -2.81 -0.96 17.44
N ARG A 98 -3.58 0.12 17.35
CA ARG A 98 -3.38 1.16 16.30
C ARG A 98 -2.03 1.84 16.47
N ILE A 99 -1.68 2.21 17.70
CA ILE A 99 -0.38 2.80 18.02
C ILE A 99 0.74 1.84 17.63
N LYS A 100 0.67 0.57 18.03
CA LYS A 100 1.66 -0.44 17.65
C LYS A 100 1.82 -0.58 16.13
N ARG A 101 0.72 -0.56 15.37
CA ARG A 101 0.78 -0.60 13.89
C ARG A 101 1.45 0.64 13.31
N LEU A 102 1.18 1.83 13.86
CA LEU A 102 1.77 3.08 13.39
C LEU A 102 3.26 3.18 13.77
N GLU A 103 3.64 2.74 14.97
CA GLU A 103 5.03 2.66 15.42
C GLU A 103 5.83 1.63 14.59
N ALA A 104 5.29 0.44 14.33
CA ALA A 104 5.93 -0.58 13.51
C ALA A 104 6.19 -0.10 12.06
N ARG A 105 5.40 0.87 11.59
CA ARG A 105 5.58 1.51 10.27
C ARG A 105 6.54 2.70 10.29
N GLY A 106 7.00 3.10 11.47
CA GLY A 106 7.87 4.26 11.65
C GLY A 106 7.13 5.60 11.53
N TYR A 107 5.79 5.61 11.57
CA TYR A 107 5.03 6.86 11.39
C TYR A 107 4.86 7.68 12.67
N ILE A 108 4.91 7.02 13.82
CA ILE A 108 4.92 7.66 15.14
C ILE A 108 6.03 7.04 15.98
N VAL A 109 6.46 7.77 17.01
CA VAL A 109 7.42 7.29 17.99
C VAL A 109 7.01 7.77 19.38
N LYS A 110 7.26 6.94 20.39
CA LYS A 110 7.10 7.32 21.80
C LYS A 110 8.27 8.21 22.26
N SER A 111 7.95 9.38 22.78
CA SER A 111 8.90 10.31 23.36
C SER A 111 9.34 9.87 24.76
N PRO A 112 10.43 10.45 25.31
CA PRO A 112 10.88 10.14 26.67
C PRO A 112 9.85 10.47 27.76
N SER A 113 8.94 11.41 27.51
CA SER A 113 7.84 11.78 28.41
C SER A 113 6.71 10.74 28.43
N GLY A 114 6.74 9.77 27.50
CA GLY A 114 5.73 8.73 27.34
C GLY A 114 4.62 9.08 26.35
N SER A 115 4.65 10.28 25.77
CA SER A 115 3.71 10.72 24.73
C SER A 115 4.13 10.24 23.33
N TYR A 116 3.24 10.36 22.36
CA TYR A 116 3.50 9.99 20.96
C TYR A 116 3.71 11.22 20.10
N ILE A 117 4.70 11.15 19.22
CA ILE A 117 5.05 12.21 18.27
C ILE A 117 5.07 11.61 16.86
N VAL A 118 4.63 12.38 15.87
CA VAL A 118 4.68 11.98 14.45
C VAL A 118 6.09 12.17 13.90
N THR A 119 6.64 11.13 13.29
CA THR A 119 7.94 11.16 12.65
C THR A 119 7.90 11.90 11.31
N GLU A 120 9.06 12.17 10.73
CA GLU A 120 9.15 12.73 9.37
C GLU A 120 8.47 11.82 8.33
N GLU A 121 8.61 10.49 8.45
CA GLU A 121 7.90 9.55 7.57
C GLU A 121 6.38 9.62 7.74
N GLY A 122 5.90 9.76 8.97
CA GLY A 122 4.49 9.95 9.27
C GLY A 122 3.91 11.25 8.70
N ARG A 123 4.69 12.34 8.72
CA ARG A 123 4.30 13.63 8.13
C ARG A 123 4.15 13.52 6.61
N ARG A 124 5.15 12.94 5.94
CA ARG A 124 5.09 12.68 4.48
C ARG A 124 3.92 11.79 4.10
N PHE A 125 3.64 10.77 4.92
CA PHE A 125 2.45 9.92 4.74
C PHE A 125 1.15 10.74 4.81
N LEU A 126 1.02 11.63 5.80
CA LEU A 126 -0.16 12.49 5.93
C LEU A 126 -0.32 13.48 4.76
N GLU A 127 0.76 14.03 4.23
CA GLU A 127 0.75 14.91 3.05
C GLU A 127 0.23 14.16 1.82
N MET A 128 0.79 12.97 1.56
CA MET A 128 0.32 12.08 0.49
C MET A 128 -1.18 11.77 0.64
N MET A 129 -1.66 11.50 1.86
CA MET A 129 -3.08 11.22 2.09
C MET A 129 -3.97 12.42 1.76
N LYS A 130 -3.54 13.65 2.07
CA LYS A 130 -4.26 14.88 1.67
C LYS A 130 -4.32 15.02 0.14
N GLU A 131 -3.22 14.73 -0.53
CA GLU A 131 -3.14 14.78 -1.99
C GLU A 131 -4.08 13.73 -2.64
N LYS A 132 -4.11 12.50 -2.12
CA LYS A 132 -5.04 11.45 -2.56
C LYS A 132 -6.51 11.83 -2.34
N GLU A 133 -6.84 12.51 -1.23
CA GLU A 133 -8.17 13.06 -0.98
C GLU A 133 -8.55 14.18 -1.96
N TRP A 134 -7.59 15.00 -2.36
CA TRP A 134 -7.79 16.07 -3.33
C TRP A 134 -8.09 15.50 -4.72
N TYR A 135 -7.31 14.52 -5.20
CA TYR A 135 -7.57 13.85 -6.47
C TYR A 135 -8.94 13.18 -6.52
N ARG A 136 -9.35 12.48 -5.45
CA ARG A 136 -10.69 11.87 -5.35
C ARG A 136 -11.84 12.88 -5.33
N ARG A 137 -11.60 14.10 -4.86
CA ARG A 137 -12.60 15.19 -4.95
C ARG A 137 -12.71 15.70 -6.38
N LYS A 138 -11.56 15.97 -7.01
CA LYS A 138 -11.50 16.46 -8.39
C LYS A 138 -12.12 15.47 -9.38
N GLU A 139 -11.94 14.17 -9.18
CA GLU A 139 -12.58 13.12 -9.99
C GLU A 139 -14.11 13.17 -9.88
N ARG A 140 -14.65 13.33 -8.66
CA ARG A 140 -16.10 13.47 -8.46
C ARG A 140 -16.66 14.72 -9.14
N GLU A 141 -15.96 15.85 -9.05
CA GLU A 141 -16.36 17.07 -9.74
C GLU A 141 -16.37 16.91 -11.27
N ILE A 142 -15.43 16.16 -11.84
CA ILE A 142 -15.40 15.89 -13.29
C ILE A 142 -16.56 14.97 -13.69
N LEU A 143 -16.86 13.96 -12.89
CA LEU A 143 -17.96 13.02 -13.13
C LEU A 143 -19.35 13.66 -12.95
N GLU A 144 -19.50 14.62 -12.04
CA GLU A 144 -20.76 15.35 -11.82
C GLU A 144 -21.02 16.43 -12.88
N ASN A 145 -19.98 16.94 -13.55
CA ASN A 145 -20.09 17.96 -14.61
C ASN A 145 -20.20 17.38 -16.03
N MET A 146 -20.34 16.06 -16.19
CA MET A 146 -20.45 15.34 -17.47
C MET A 146 -21.88 14.80 -17.65
#